data_AF-A0A3D3W5R6-F1
#
_entry.id   AF-A0A3D3W5R6-F1
#
_cell.length_a   1.000
_cell.length_b   1.000
_cell.length_c   1.000
_cell.angle_alpha   90.00
_cell.angle_beta   90.00
_cell.angle_gamma   90.00
#
_symmetry.space_group_name_H-M   'P 1'
#
loop_
_entity.id
_entity.type
_entity.pdbx_description
1 polymer ?
#
loop_
_entity_poly.entity_id
_entity_poly.type
_entity_poly.pdbx_seq_one_letter_code
_entity_poly.pdbx_strand_id
1 'polypeptide(L)'
;MRHLPADRSYRVIFMRRHTDEILRSQKKMLEHKGITTDIPDDVMKAMFERELRNFYGWLPSQSHLQLMNVSYNDLLSTPAAVVNRISEFLGGDLNVQSMTAIINPELYRQRAA
;
A
#
# COMPACT_ATOMS: atom_id res chain seq x y z
N MET A 1 7.86 11.18 0.72
CA MET A 1 8.80 10.77 -0.34
C MET A 1 9.78 11.88 -0.70
N ARG A 2 9.33 13.10 -1.03
CA ARG A 2 10.22 14.23 -1.40
C ARG A 2 11.17 14.73 -0.29
N HIS A 3 10.99 14.26 0.94
CA HIS A 3 11.86 14.56 2.09
C HIS A 3 12.86 13.43 2.39
N LEU A 4 12.87 12.36 1.59
CA LEU A 4 13.89 11.33 1.73
C LEU A 4 15.22 11.87 1.17
N PRO A 5 16.32 11.80 1.94
CA PRO A 5 17.65 12.16 1.45
C PRO A 5 18.02 11.40 0.17
N ALA A 6 18.52 12.10 -0.85
CA ALA A 6 18.87 11.49 -2.13
C ALA A 6 20.24 10.76 -2.11
N ASP A 7 20.98 10.85 -1.01
CA ASP A 7 22.29 10.22 -0.80
C ASP A 7 22.20 8.74 -0.40
N ARG A 8 20.98 8.20 -0.28
CA ARG A 8 20.73 6.82 0.13
C ARG A 8 19.82 6.10 -0.86
N SER A 9 20.10 4.82 -1.06
CA SER A 9 19.22 3.93 -1.83
C SER A 9 18.11 3.38 -0.95
N TYR A 10 16.86 3.53 -1.39
CA TYR A 10 15.69 3.00 -0.70
C TYR A 10 14.98 1.95 -1.54
N ARG A 11 14.55 0.89 -0.87
CA ARG A 11 13.58 -0.07 -1.39
C ARG A 11 12.24 0.19 -0.72
N VAL A 12 11.24 0.51 -1.52
CA VAL A 12 9.91 0.90 -1.07
C VAL A 12 8.92 -0.17 -1.51
N ILE A 13 8.21 -0.74 -0.54
CA ILE A 13 7.05 -1.60 -0.81
C ILE A 13 5.81 -0.73 -0.80
N PHE A 14 5.12 -0.66 -1.92
CA PHE A 14 3.89 0.10 -2.09
C PHE A 14 2.71 -0.86 -2.13
N MET A 15 1.96 -0.92 -1.03
CA MET A 15 0.77 -1.76 -0.96
C MET A 15 -0.41 -1.10 -1.68
N ARG A 16 -1.06 -1.85 -2.56
CA ARG A 16 -2.25 -1.46 -3.31
C ARG A 16 -3.47 -2.21 -2.82
N ARG A 17 -4.53 -1.47 -2.51
CA ARG A 17 -5.88 -1.99 -2.23
C ARG A 17 -6.88 -1.24 -3.10
N HIS A 18 -8.10 -1.73 -3.25
CA HIS A 18 -9.14 -0.99 -3.97
C HIS A 18 -9.38 0.36 -3.29
N THR A 19 -9.41 1.44 -4.08
CA THR A 19 -9.58 2.80 -3.56
C THR A 19 -10.85 2.93 -2.73
N ASP A 20 -11.94 2.29 -3.13
CA ASP A 20 -13.22 2.33 -2.42
C ASP A 20 -13.15 1.67 -1.03
N GLU A 21 -12.22 0.73 -0.82
CA GLU A 21 -11.95 0.16 0.51
C GLU A 21 -11.08 1.10 1.36
N ILE A 22 -10.11 1.76 0.75
CA ILE A 22 -9.25 2.74 1.42
C ILE A 22 -10.10 3.90 1.95
N LEU A 23 -11.00 4.44 1.13
CA LEU A 23 -11.88 5.56 1.49
C LEU A 23 -12.83 5.20 2.63
N ARG A 24 -13.45 4.02 2.60
CA ARG A 24 -14.32 3.56 3.70
C ARG A 24 -13.57 3.37 5.01
N SER A 25 -12.37 2.80 4.96
CA SER A 25 -11.50 2.67 6.13
C SER A 25 -11.10 4.05 6.69
N GLN A 26 -10.77 4.99 5.81
CA GLN A 26 -10.41 6.36 6.17
C GLN A 26 -11.59 7.10 6.81
N LYS A 27 -12.79 6.99 6.24
CA LYS A 27 -14.02 7.56 6.82
C LYS A 27 -14.29 7.03 8.22
N LYS A 28 -14.24 5.70 8.41
CA LYS A 28 -14.41 5.08 9.73
C LYS A 28 -13.35 5.54 10.74
N MET A 29 -12.10 5.70 10.30
CA MET A 29 -11.03 6.23 11.15
C MET A 29 -11.30 7.69 11.56
N LEU A 30 -11.80 8.53 10.65
CA LEU A 30 -12.15 9.92 10.95
C LEU A 30 -13.34 10.01 11.91
N GLU A 31 -14.38 9.20 11.69
CA GLU A 31 -15.54 9.08 12.60
C GLU A 31 -15.10 8.67 14.00
N HIS A 32 -14.22 7.66 14.14
CA HIS A 32 -13.66 7.26 15.44
C HIS A 32 -12.84 8.36 16.12
N LYS A 33 -12.26 9.29 15.35
CA LYS A 33 -11.50 10.44 15.87
C LYS A 33 -12.39 11.66 16.12
N GLY A 34 -13.70 11.57 15.88
CA GLY A 34 -14.63 12.71 15.97
C GLY A 34 -14.38 13.78 14.92
N ILE A 35 -13.69 13.45 13.83
CA ILE A 35 -13.37 14.37 12.74
C ILE A 35 -14.42 14.18 11.64
N THR A 36 -15.24 15.19 11.39
CA THR A 36 -16.13 15.22 10.22
C THR A 36 -15.39 15.81 9.02
N THR A 37 -15.59 15.20 7.86
CA THR A 37 -15.10 15.69 6.57
C THR A 37 -16.29 16.06 5.71
N ASP A 38 -16.30 17.29 5.20
CA ASP A 38 -17.33 17.76 4.26
C ASP A 38 -17.01 17.38 2.81
N ILE A 39 -15.88 16.71 2.59
CA ILE A 39 -15.43 16.28 1.26
C ILE A 39 -16.22 15.04 0.83
N PRO A 40 -16.93 15.09 -0.31
CA PRO A 40 -17.60 13.92 -0.89
C PRO A 40 -16.64 12.78 -1.25
N ASP A 41 -17.11 11.53 -1.14
CA ASP A 41 -16.29 10.32 -1.37
C ASP A 41 -15.70 10.26 -2.79
N ASP A 42 -16.44 10.73 -3.81
CA ASP A 42 -16.00 10.80 -5.20
C ASP A 42 -14.88 11.82 -5.43
N VAL A 43 -14.99 12.98 -4.77
CA VAL A 43 -13.94 14.00 -4.75
C VAL A 43 -12.69 13.47 -4.06
N MET A 44 -12.84 12.78 -2.93
CA MET A 44 -11.72 12.17 -2.21
C MET A 44 -11.03 11.09 -3.06
N LYS A 45 -11.81 10.26 -3.76
CA LYS A 45 -11.30 9.28 -4.74
C LYS A 45 -10.47 9.94 -5.83
N ALA A 46 -11.01 10.97 -6.46
CA ALA A 46 -10.33 11.68 -7.56
C ALA A 46 -9.02 12.35 -7.08
N MET A 47 -9.01 12.92 -5.87
CA MET A 47 -7.79 13.47 -5.27
C MET A 47 -6.73 12.40 -5.03
N PHE A 48 -7.11 11.26 -4.45
CA PHE A 48 -6.20 10.14 -4.20
C PHE A 48 -5.62 9.58 -5.50
N GLU A 49 -6.45 9.37 -6.52
CA GLU A 49 -5.99 8.90 -7.83
C GLU A 49 -5.04 9.90 -8.51
N ARG A 50 -5.30 11.21 -8.35
CA ARG A 50 -4.39 12.26 -8.84
C ARG A 50 -3.04 12.20 -8.13
N GLU A 51 -3.02 12.03 -6.81
CA GLU A 51 -1.77 11.89 -6.06
C GLU A 51 -0.98 10.65 -6.48
N LEU A 52 -1.65 9.51 -6.70
CA LEU A 52 -1.01 8.31 -7.23
C LEU A 52 -0.41 8.55 -8.61
N ARG A 53 -1.14 9.18 -9.54
CA ARG A 53 -0.61 9.54 -10.87
C ARG A 53 0.63 10.43 -10.76
N ASN A 54 0.59 11.44 -9.91
CA ASN A 54 1.73 12.32 -9.68
C ASN A 54 2.93 11.57 -9.09
N PHE A 55 2.69 10.65 -8.15
CA PHE A 55 3.74 9.82 -7.57
C PHE A 55 4.40 8.92 -8.63
N TYR A 56 3.61 8.20 -9.43
CA TYR A 56 4.14 7.34 -10.49
C TYR A 56 4.81 8.12 -11.63
N GLY A 57 4.36 9.34 -11.92
CA GLY A 57 5.03 10.21 -12.89
C GLY A 57 6.35 10.78 -12.37
N TRP A 58 6.46 11.04 -11.06
CA TRP A 58 7.68 11.53 -10.42
C TRP A 58 8.72 10.43 -10.19
N LEU A 59 8.29 9.22 -9.83
CA LEU A 59 9.18 8.13 -9.42
C LEU A 59 10.32 7.81 -10.40
N PRO A 60 10.13 7.76 -11.74
CA PRO A 60 11.22 7.45 -12.68
C PRO A 60 12.38 8.44 -12.63
N SER A 61 12.15 9.67 -12.14
CA SER A 61 13.21 10.68 -11.97
C SER A 61 14.10 10.43 -10.74
N GLN A 62 13.81 9.40 -9.93
CA GLN A 62 14.45 9.15 -8.64
C GLN A 62 15.25 7.84 -8.69
N SER A 63 16.49 7.89 -9.17
CA SER A 63 17.36 6.72 -9.32
C SER A 63 17.70 6.00 -8.01
N HIS A 64 17.61 6.71 -6.89
CA HIS A 64 17.87 6.19 -5.55
C HIS A 64 16.65 5.45 -4.94
N LEU A 65 15.50 5.43 -5.63
CA LEU A 65 14.29 4.75 -5.18
C LEU A 65 13.99 3.53 -6.06
N GLN A 66 13.86 2.38 -5.43
CA GLN A 66 13.31 1.17 -6.05
C GLN A 66 11.94 0.93 -5.45
N LEU A 67 10.92 0.73 -6.29
CA LEU A 67 9.54 0.51 -5.85
C LEU A 67 9.09 -0.91 -6.22
N MET A 68 8.50 -1.61 -5.28
CA MET A 68 7.76 -2.84 -5.51
C MET A 68 6.29 -2.63 -5.16
N ASN A 69 5.41 -2.82 -6.14
CA ASN A 69 3.97 -2.85 -5.90
C ASN A 69 3.55 -4.21 -5.34
N VAL A 70 2.74 -4.19 -4.28
CA VAL A 70 2.14 -5.38 -3.65
C VAL A 70 0.64 -5.20 -3.62
N SER A 71 -0.10 -6.07 -4.31
CA SER A 71 -1.56 -6.12 -4.19
C SER A 71 -1.93 -6.76 -2.86
N TYR A 72 -2.75 -6.07 -2.08
CA TYR A 72 -3.29 -6.60 -0.84
C TYR A 72 -4.16 -7.84 -1.10
N ASN A 73 -4.92 -7.85 -2.20
CA ASN A 73 -5.71 -9.02 -2.60
C ASN A 73 -4.82 -10.23 -2.92
N ASP A 74 -3.71 -10.01 -3.63
CA ASP A 74 -2.79 -11.08 -4.04
C ASP A 74 -2.06 -11.63 -2.81
N LEU A 75 -1.71 -10.76 -1.85
CA LEU A 75 -1.11 -11.14 -0.58
C LEU A 75 -2.01 -12.09 0.22
N LEU A 76 -3.34 -11.95 0.10
CA LEU A 76 -4.28 -12.83 0.79
C LEU A 76 -4.60 -14.11 0.03
N SER A 77 -4.65 -14.05 -1.31
CA SER A 77 -4.96 -15.20 -2.15
C SER A 77 -3.74 -16.12 -2.38
N THR A 78 -2.56 -15.53 -2.49
CA THR A 78 -1.29 -16.21 -2.82
C THR A 78 -0.14 -15.72 -1.93
N PRO A 79 -0.28 -15.80 -0.59
CA PRO A 79 0.65 -15.18 0.36
C PRO A 79 2.10 -15.61 0.16
N ALA A 80 2.36 -16.91 -0.04
CA ALA A 80 3.73 -17.41 -0.21
C ALA A 80 4.44 -16.81 -1.43
N ALA A 81 3.74 -16.66 -2.56
CA ALA A 81 4.31 -16.08 -3.77
C ALA A 81 4.64 -14.59 -3.59
N VAL A 82 3.74 -13.84 -2.95
CA VAL A 82 3.94 -12.42 -2.69
C VAL A 82 5.06 -12.19 -1.67
N VAL A 83 5.10 -12.98 -0.58
CA VAL A 83 6.14 -12.90 0.45
C VAL A 83 7.52 -13.26 -0.11
N ASN A 84 7.62 -14.29 -0.95
CA ASN A 84 8.88 -14.62 -1.65
C ASN A 84 9.40 -13.43 -2.46
N ARG A 85 8.52 -12.83 -3.28
CA ARG A 85 8.89 -11.67 -4.10
C ARG A 85 9.29 -10.46 -3.24
N ILE A 86 8.65 -10.27 -2.08
CA ILE A 86 9.05 -9.24 -1.10
C ILE A 86 10.44 -9.53 -0.56
N SER A 87 10.74 -10.78 -0.18
CA SER A 87 12.06 -11.18 0.31
C SER A 87 13.13 -10.91 -0.74
N GLU A 88 12.93 -11.39 -1.97
CA GLU A 88 13.85 -11.15 -3.10
C GLU A 88 14.09 -9.66 -3.33
N PHE A 89 13.03 -8.86 -3.36
CA PHE A 89 13.14 -7.41 -3.52
C PHE A 89 13.96 -6.77 -2.41
N LEU A 90 13.81 -7.24 -1.16
CA LEU A 90 14.52 -6.71 0.00
C LEU A 90 15.93 -7.29 0.21
N GLY A 91 16.36 -8.26 -0.60
CA GLY A 91 17.74 -8.79 -0.59
C GLY A 91 17.84 -10.30 -0.37
N GLY A 92 16.72 -11.00 -0.15
CA GLY A 92 16.64 -12.46 -0.09
C GLY A 92 16.76 -13.09 1.30
N ASP A 93 17.16 -12.32 2.31
CA ASP A 93 17.52 -12.87 3.65
C ASP A 93 16.34 -12.91 4.64
N LEU A 94 15.10 -12.67 4.20
CA LEU A 94 13.95 -12.68 5.10
C LEU A 94 13.43 -14.10 5.34
N ASN A 95 12.92 -14.35 6.55
CA ASN A 95 12.24 -15.59 6.90
C ASN A 95 10.82 -15.62 6.30
N VAL A 96 10.72 -16.07 5.05
CA VAL A 96 9.47 -16.19 4.28
C VAL A 96 8.44 -17.03 5.02
N GLN A 97 8.85 -18.12 5.67
CA GLN A 97 7.95 -19.02 6.39
C GLN A 97 7.25 -18.31 7.53
N SER A 98 8.02 -17.60 8.38
CA SER A 98 7.46 -16.80 9.47
C SER A 98 6.60 -15.64 8.97
N MET A 99 7.03 -14.96 7.90
CA MET A 99 6.23 -13.89 7.27
C MET A 99 4.89 -14.39 6.71
N THR A 100 4.89 -15.58 6.12
CA THR A 100 3.67 -16.19 5.57
C THR A 100 2.73 -16.64 6.70
N ALA A 101 3.27 -17.20 7.79
CA ALA A 101 2.48 -17.74 8.90
C ALA A 101 1.65 -16.68 9.65
N ILE A 102 2.07 -15.41 9.63
CA ILE A 102 1.33 -14.32 10.29
C ILE A 102 0.22 -13.72 9.41
N ILE A 103 0.13 -14.11 8.14
CA ILE A 103 -0.93 -13.62 7.24
C ILE A 103 -2.23 -14.33 7.61
N ASN A 104 -3.18 -13.57 8.14
CA ASN A 104 -4.51 -14.07 8.49
C ASN A 104 -5.56 -13.57 7.48
N PRO A 105 -6.07 -14.43 6.59
CA PRO A 105 -7.12 -14.08 5.64
C PRO A 105 -8.43 -13.60 6.30
N GLU A 106 -8.68 -13.98 7.55
CA GLU A 106 -9.91 -13.60 8.27
C GLU A 106 -9.93 -12.11 8.67
N LEU A 107 -8.78 -11.44 8.70
CA LEU A 107 -8.73 -9.98 8.88
C LEU A 107 -9.29 -9.22 7.68
N TYR A 108 -9.49 -9.89 6.54
CA TYR A 108 -10.09 -9.34 5.33
C TYR A 108 -11.62 -9.53 5.24
N ARG A 109 -12.32 -9.58 6.38
CA ARG A 109 -13.78 -9.72 6.39
C ARG A 109 -14.56 -8.44 6.07
N GLN A 110 -13.91 -7.27 5.99
CA GLN A 110 -14.57 -6.03 5.56
C GLN A 110 -14.47 -5.84 4.04
N ARG A 111 -15.21 -6.67 3.28
CA ARG A 111 -15.48 -6.42 1.86
C ARG A 111 -16.49 -5.27 1.72
N ALA A 112 -16.34 -4.45 0.67
CA ALA A 112 -17.53 -3.89 0.04
C ALA A 112 -18.33 -5.06 -0.50
N ALA A 113 -19.58 -5.18 -0.07
CA ALA A 113 -20.61 -5.54 -1.01
C ALA A 113 -20.73 -4.40 -2.04
#